data_AF-A0A9X3ADC1-F1
#
_entry.id   AF-A0A9X3ADC1-F1
#
_cell.length_a   1.000
_cell.length_b   1.000
_cell.length_c   1.000
_cell.angle_alpha   90.00
_cell.angle_beta   90.00
_cell.angle_gamma   90.00
#
_symmetry.space_group_name_H-M   'P 1'
#
loop_
_entity.id
_entity.type
_entity.pdbx_description
1 polymer ?
#
loop_
_entity_poly.entity_id
_entity_poly.type
_entity_poly.pdbx_seq_one_letter_code
_entity_poly.pdbx_strand_id
1 'polypeptide(L)'
;MRAGVVLGAVLALSGSVFTAGQATAAGSCSTRTPSSTPGGVVVRVVCSGPTAFIDGYGNDSTDANREALLLRQFQVTVGPTCSGTSSRVDTGGYSLRMTCSSPTNFITAYGTTLSDAAAEARLLETSAPNRACTHTFVDRVSGGYEVDGHCTSPTIFFSGVGSTVTGAAVNARLAAGLG
;
A
#
# COMPACT_ATOMS: atom_id res chain seq x y z
N MET A 1 -61.48 30.06 -18.31
CA MET A 1 -60.98 29.03 -17.37
C MET A 1 -59.50 28.78 -17.68
N ARG A 2 -58.65 28.88 -16.65
CA ARG A 2 -57.23 28.44 -16.46
C ARG A 2 -56.43 28.10 -17.73
N ALA A 3 -55.44 28.89 -18.18
CA ALA A 3 -54.09 29.11 -17.62
C ALA A 3 -53.28 27.82 -17.40
N GLY A 4 -52.20 27.67 -18.17
CA GLY A 4 -51.21 26.59 -18.05
C GLY A 4 -49.98 26.88 -18.93
N VAL A 5 -49.20 27.89 -18.53
CA VAL A 5 -47.85 28.15 -19.05
C VAL A 5 -46.92 27.09 -18.46
N VAL A 6 -46.19 26.36 -19.30
CA VAL A 6 -45.09 25.49 -18.85
C VAL A 6 -43.77 26.24 -19.08
N LEU A 7 -43.29 26.90 -18.02
CA LEU A 7 -41.86 27.13 -17.77
C LEU A 7 -41.17 25.76 -17.78
N GLY A 8 -40.03 25.53 -18.43
CA GLY A 8 -38.79 26.28 -18.29
C GLY A 8 -37.88 25.57 -17.31
N ALA A 9 -36.99 24.69 -17.79
CA ALA A 9 -35.79 24.25 -17.08
C ALA A 9 -34.81 23.63 -18.09
N VAL A 10 -33.97 24.48 -18.69
CA VAL A 10 -32.73 24.03 -19.33
C VAL A 10 -31.78 23.69 -18.19
N LEU A 11 -31.64 22.39 -17.90
CA LEU A 11 -30.60 21.90 -17.00
C LEU A 11 -29.25 22.13 -17.69
N ALA A 12 -28.61 23.23 -17.32
CA ALA A 12 -27.19 23.44 -17.54
C ALA A 12 -26.43 22.34 -16.80
N LEU A 13 -26.10 21.26 -17.51
CA LEU A 13 -25.06 20.33 -17.12
C LEU A 13 -23.75 21.10 -17.15
N SER A 14 -23.42 21.75 -16.03
CA SER A 14 -22.07 22.15 -15.68
C SER A 14 -21.23 20.88 -15.59
N GLY A 15 -20.73 20.43 -16.74
CA GLY A 15 -19.71 19.41 -16.83
C GLY A 15 -18.47 19.95 -16.14
N SER A 16 -18.25 19.53 -14.91
CA SER A 16 -16.97 19.66 -14.23
C SER A 16 -15.95 18.98 -15.11
N VAL A 17 -15.22 19.77 -15.89
CA VAL A 17 -14.03 19.31 -16.58
C VAL A 17 -13.07 18.98 -15.44
N PHE A 18 -12.95 17.70 -15.10
CA PHE A 18 -11.81 17.24 -14.33
C PHE A 18 -10.60 17.65 -15.17
N THR A 19 -9.92 18.70 -14.75
CA THR A 19 -8.55 18.94 -15.19
C THR A 19 -7.81 17.68 -14.76
N ALA A 20 -7.61 16.75 -15.69
CA ALA A 20 -6.59 15.74 -15.57
C ALA A 20 -5.33 16.53 -15.23
N GLY A 21 -4.92 16.47 -13.95
CA GLY A 21 -3.66 17.06 -13.52
C GLY A 21 -2.63 16.59 -14.53
N GLN A 22 -1.86 17.52 -15.09
CA GLN A 22 -0.87 17.23 -16.11
C GLN A 22 -0.16 15.94 -15.70
N ALA A 23 -0.34 14.87 -16.48
CA ALA A 23 0.44 13.68 -16.32
C ALA A 23 1.87 14.13 -16.60
N THR A 24 2.61 14.49 -15.55
CA THR A 24 4.04 14.68 -15.65
C THR A 24 4.54 13.36 -16.22
N ALA A 25 5.15 13.41 -17.41
CA ALA A 25 5.64 12.22 -18.06
C ALA A 25 6.48 11.46 -17.04
N ALA A 26 6.05 10.27 -16.65
CA ALA A 26 6.78 9.46 -15.70
C ALA A 26 8.18 9.25 -16.29
N GLY A 27 9.18 9.88 -15.68
CA GLY A 27 10.55 9.82 -16.16
C GLY A 27 11.01 8.36 -16.23
N SER A 28 11.92 8.08 -17.17
CA SER A 28 12.50 6.75 -17.34
C SER A 28 12.99 6.17 -16.02
N CYS A 29 12.64 4.92 -15.76
CA CYS A 29 13.10 4.18 -14.60
C CYS A 29 14.16 3.15 -15.01
N SER A 30 15.18 2.97 -14.18
CA SER A 30 16.21 1.94 -14.34
C SER A 30 16.20 1.03 -13.12
N THR A 31 16.26 -0.27 -13.36
CA THR A 31 16.33 -1.28 -12.31
C THR A 31 17.79 -1.58 -12.00
N ARG A 32 18.18 -1.53 -10.72
CA ARG A 32 19.49 -1.95 -10.26
C ARG A 32 19.55 -3.47 -10.08
N THR A 33 20.76 -4.00 -10.02
CA THR A 33 21.00 -5.40 -9.71
C THR A 33 20.30 -5.79 -8.40
N PRO A 34 19.51 -6.88 -8.39
CA PRO A 34 18.86 -7.37 -7.18
C PRO A 34 19.86 -7.72 -6.09
N SER A 35 19.48 -7.55 -4.82
CA SER A 35 20.25 -7.99 -3.67
C SER A 35 19.41 -8.86 -2.74
N SER A 36 20.04 -9.83 -2.08
CA SER A 36 19.36 -10.68 -1.11
C SER A 36 18.99 -9.92 0.17
N THR A 37 17.92 -10.38 0.81
CA THR A 37 17.43 -9.88 2.08
C THR A 37 16.83 -11.05 2.87
N PRO A 38 16.59 -10.94 4.19
CA PRO A 38 15.94 -12.02 4.93
C PRO A 38 14.61 -12.40 4.27
N GLY A 39 14.51 -13.64 3.82
CA GLY A 39 13.30 -14.19 3.22
C GLY A 39 13.11 -13.98 1.71
N GLY A 40 14.00 -13.26 1.03
CA GLY A 40 13.83 -13.03 -0.40
C GLY A 40 14.83 -12.03 -0.98
N VAL A 41 14.31 -11.13 -1.81
CA VAL A 41 15.09 -10.22 -2.64
C VAL A 41 14.54 -8.80 -2.52
N VAL A 42 15.43 -7.82 -2.60
CA VAL A 42 15.10 -6.42 -2.79
C VAL A 42 15.66 -5.93 -4.13
N VAL A 43 14.85 -5.15 -4.85
CA VAL A 43 15.21 -4.54 -6.13
C VAL A 43 14.97 -3.04 -6.03
N ARG A 44 16.04 -2.26 -6.30
CA ARG A 44 15.96 -0.80 -6.35
C ARG A 44 15.67 -0.32 -7.76
N VAL A 45 14.59 0.43 -7.92
CA VAL A 45 14.26 1.19 -9.13
C VAL A 45 14.61 2.66 -8.91
N VAL A 46 15.26 3.26 -9.90
CA VAL A 46 15.63 4.68 -9.91
C VAL A 46 14.94 5.35 -11.08
N CYS A 47 14.05 6.31 -10.80
CA CYS A 47 13.28 7.03 -11.81
C CYS A 47 13.74 8.49 -11.91
N SER A 48 13.72 9.06 -13.12
CA SER A 48 14.20 10.43 -13.39
C SER A 48 13.16 11.54 -13.18
N GLY A 49 11.87 11.21 -13.02
CA GLY A 49 10.82 12.24 -12.89
C GLY A 49 9.46 11.73 -12.40
N PRO A 50 8.98 12.10 -11.21
CA PRO A 50 9.76 12.68 -10.12
C PRO A 50 10.94 11.77 -9.74
N THR A 51 12.07 12.37 -9.33
CA THR A 51 13.24 11.61 -8.87
C THR A 51 12.84 10.75 -7.69
N ALA A 52 12.92 9.43 -7.86
CA ALA A 52 12.49 8.49 -6.84
C ALA A 52 13.46 7.31 -6.80
N PHE A 53 13.83 6.93 -5.57
CA PHE A 53 14.48 5.66 -5.28
C PHE A 53 13.44 4.79 -4.60
N ILE A 54 13.06 3.71 -5.26
CA ILE A 54 11.98 2.84 -4.82
C ILE A 54 12.54 1.44 -4.70
N ASP A 55 12.56 0.93 -3.48
CA ASP A 55 12.95 -0.44 -3.19
C ASP A 55 11.68 -1.31 -3.10
N GLY A 56 11.56 -2.23 -4.05
CA GLY A 56 10.54 -3.28 -4.02
C GLY A 56 11.10 -4.55 -3.39
N TYR A 57 10.28 -5.22 -2.59
CA TYR A 57 10.64 -6.47 -1.91
C TYR A 57 9.76 -7.60 -2.42
N GLY A 58 10.31 -8.79 -2.51
CA GLY A 58 9.59 -9.98 -2.96
C GLY A 58 10.36 -11.26 -2.71
N ASN A 59 9.73 -12.40 -2.96
CA ASN A 59 10.33 -13.72 -2.76
C ASN A 59 11.53 -13.94 -3.71
N ASP A 60 11.45 -13.39 -4.93
CA ASP A 60 12.51 -13.40 -5.92
C ASP A 60 12.68 -12.02 -6.59
N SER A 61 13.62 -11.93 -7.54
CA SER A 61 13.91 -10.68 -8.27
C SER A 61 12.75 -10.21 -9.16
N THR A 62 11.91 -11.13 -9.65
CA THR A 62 10.74 -10.80 -10.48
C THR A 62 9.67 -10.16 -9.62
N ASP A 63 9.35 -10.77 -8.48
CA ASP A 63 8.40 -10.24 -7.50
C ASP A 63 8.85 -8.89 -6.96
N ALA A 64 10.11 -8.78 -6.56
CA ALA A 64 10.68 -7.53 -6.03
C ALA A 64 10.66 -6.41 -7.08
N ASN A 65 11.00 -6.70 -8.34
CA ASN A 65 10.91 -5.71 -9.42
C ASN A 65 9.46 -5.31 -9.70
N ARG A 66 8.53 -6.26 -9.72
CA ARG A 66 7.11 -5.97 -9.87
C ARG A 66 6.60 -5.06 -8.74
N GLU A 67 6.98 -5.35 -7.51
CA GLU A 67 6.60 -4.54 -6.35
C GLU A 67 7.12 -3.11 -6.46
N ALA A 68 8.39 -2.94 -6.85
CA ALA A 68 8.98 -1.60 -7.05
C ALA A 68 8.21 -0.80 -8.12
N LEU A 69 7.80 -1.45 -9.21
CA LEU A 69 7.01 -0.82 -10.27
C LEU A 69 5.59 -0.48 -9.81
N LEU A 70 4.98 -1.30 -8.95
CA LEU A 70 3.66 -0.99 -8.36
C LEU A 70 3.74 0.20 -7.39
N LEU A 71 4.78 0.28 -6.56
CA LEU A 71 5.03 1.43 -5.69
C LEU A 71 5.33 2.70 -6.51
N ARG A 72 6.00 2.56 -7.64
CA ARG A 72 6.18 3.66 -8.60
C ARG A 72 4.85 4.13 -9.18
N GLN A 73 4.00 3.20 -9.62
CA GLN A 73 2.67 3.53 -10.10
C GLN A 73 1.83 4.21 -9.01
N PHE A 74 1.95 3.73 -7.76
CA PHE A 74 1.31 4.33 -6.60
C PHE A 74 1.74 5.78 -6.41
N GLN A 75 3.04 6.07 -6.44
CA GLN A 75 3.57 7.44 -6.36
C GLN A 75 3.00 8.36 -7.44
N VAL A 76 2.96 7.89 -8.69
CA VAL A 76 2.44 8.69 -9.82
C VAL A 76 0.95 8.98 -9.67
N THR A 77 0.20 8.07 -9.05
CA THR A 77 -1.26 8.15 -8.94
C THR A 77 -1.73 8.90 -7.70
N VAL A 78 -1.06 8.67 -6.56
CA VAL A 78 -1.49 9.13 -5.23
C VAL A 78 -0.61 10.29 -4.72
N GLY A 79 0.63 10.38 -5.18
CA GLY A 79 1.58 11.46 -4.83
C GLY A 79 2.74 11.01 -3.94
N PRO A 80 2.49 10.43 -2.74
CA PRO A 80 3.53 9.94 -1.84
C PRO A 80 4.46 8.92 -2.50
N THR A 81 5.76 9.09 -2.29
CA THR A 81 6.77 8.10 -2.67
C THR A 81 6.85 7.05 -1.58
N CYS A 82 6.37 5.85 -1.86
CA CYS A 82 6.49 4.71 -0.96
C CYS A 82 7.66 3.82 -1.39
N SER A 83 8.43 3.33 -0.42
CA SER A 83 9.56 2.43 -0.63
C SER A 83 9.66 1.43 0.51
N GLY A 84 9.95 0.17 0.19
CA GLY A 84 10.42 -0.77 1.19
C GLY A 84 11.71 -0.26 1.85
N THR A 85 11.93 -0.61 3.11
CA THR A 85 13.11 -0.16 3.88
C THR A 85 13.86 -1.29 4.54
N SER A 86 13.15 -2.30 5.03
CA SER A 86 13.76 -3.49 5.61
C SER A 86 12.75 -4.63 5.63
N SER A 87 13.26 -5.86 5.55
CA SER A 87 12.48 -7.07 5.81
C SER A 87 13.14 -7.90 6.91
N ARG A 88 12.33 -8.75 7.54
CA ARG A 88 12.76 -9.70 8.57
C ARG A 88 11.96 -10.98 8.46
N VAL A 89 12.57 -12.09 8.88
CA VAL A 89 11.83 -13.33 9.16
C VAL A 89 11.15 -13.17 10.52
N ASP A 90 9.89 -13.56 10.62
CA ASP A 90 9.09 -13.49 11.84
C ASP A 90 8.29 -14.80 12.02
N THR A 91 7.51 -14.89 13.10
CA THR A 91 6.72 -16.08 13.44
C THR A 91 5.77 -16.46 12.29
N GLY A 92 6.04 -17.60 11.66
CA GLY A 92 5.20 -18.16 10.60
C GLY A 92 5.29 -17.44 9.25
N GLY A 93 6.18 -16.45 9.09
CA GLY A 93 6.26 -15.64 7.87
C GLY A 93 7.32 -14.56 7.89
N TYR A 94 6.99 -13.40 7.33
CA TYR A 94 7.91 -12.29 7.11
C TYR A 94 7.26 -10.96 7.48
N SER A 95 8.07 -10.06 8.02
CA SER A 95 7.74 -8.66 8.24
C SER A 95 8.40 -7.80 7.16
N LEU A 96 7.65 -6.84 6.63
CA LEU A 96 8.19 -5.78 5.79
C LEU A 96 7.87 -4.43 6.42
N ARG A 97 8.89 -3.55 6.49
CA ARG A 97 8.69 -2.13 6.76
C ARG A 97 8.78 -1.32 5.48
N MET A 98 7.74 -0.55 5.20
CA MET A 98 7.64 0.43 4.11
C MET A 98 7.61 1.84 4.69
N THR A 99 8.19 2.81 3.98
CA THR A 99 8.12 4.24 4.32
C THR A 99 7.50 4.98 3.15
N CYS A 100 6.55 5.87 3.42
CA CYS A 100 5.95 6.75 2.43
C CYS A 100 6.31 8.21 2.75
N SER A 101 6.51 9.02 1.71
CA SER A 101 6.88 10.44 1.84
C SER A 101 5.65 11.35 1.81
N SER A 102 5.65 12.41 2.62
CA SER A 102 4.67 13.51 2.59
C SER A 102 3.21 13.13 2.94
N PRO A 103 2.87 13.04 4.24
CA PRO A 103 3.76 13.11 5.39
C PRO A 103 4.62 11.86 5.48
N THR A 104 5.74 11.93 6.20
CA THR A 104 6.54 10.72 6.45
C THR A 104 5.76 9.81 7.39
N ASN A 105 5.30 8.67 6.88
CA ASN A 105 4.68 7.61 7.66
C ASN A 105 5.39 6.28 7.43
N PHE A 106 5.28 5.42 8.44
CA PHE A 106 5.87 4.09 8.44
C PHE A 106 4.77 3.06 8.47
N ILE A 107 4.90 2.06 7.61
CA ILE A 107 4.02 0.92 7.56
C ILE A 107 4.82 -0.33 7.83
N THR A 108 4.34 -1.14 8.77
CA THR A 108 4.86 -2.49 8.99
C THR A 108 3.73 -3.44 8.68
N ALA A 109 3.99 -4.39 7.79
CA ALA A 109 3.03 -5.41 7.42
C ALA A 109 3.64 -6.80 7.53
N TYR A 110 2.77 -7.79 7.67
CA TYR A 110 3.13 -9.19 7.79
C TYR A 110 2.51 -10.00 6.66
N GLY A 111 3.20 -11.05 6.27
CA GLY A 111 2.72 -12.02 5.31
C GLY A 111 3.42 -13.37 5.50
N THR A 112 2.83 -14.42 4.97
CA THR A 112 3.42 -15.77 4.95
C THR A 112 4.66 -15.79 4.05
N THR A 113 4.67 -14.97 3.00
CA THR A 113 5.82 -14.73 2.12
C THR A 113 6.23 -13.25 2.15
N LEU A 114 7.43 -12.93 1.67
CA LEU A 114 7.88 -11.54 1.62
C LEU A 114 7.08 -10.73 0.58
N SER A 115 6.67 -11.37 -0.51
CA SER A 115 5.75 -10.76 -1.50
C SER A 115 4.38 -10.45 -0.89
N ASP A 116 3.85 -11.32 -0.03
CA ASP A 116 2.57 -11.08 0.68
C ASP A 116 2.69 -9.88 1.62
N ALA A 117 3.78 -9.81 2.41
CA ALA A 117 4.02 -8.69 3.32
C ALA A 117 4.15 -7.36 2.55
N ALA A 118 4.78 -7.38 1.37
CA ALA A 118 4.89 -6.20 0.51
C ALA A 118 3.55 -5.74 -0.04
N ALA A 119 2.75 -6.68 -0.56
CA ALA A 119 1.40 -6.39 -1.03
C ALA A 119 0.52 -5.83 0.10
N GLU A 120 0.59 -6.43 1.28
CA GLU A 120 -0.17 -5.99 2.46
C GLU A 120 0.23 -4.59 2.91
N ALA A 121 1.53 -4.25 2.93
CA ALA A 121 2.00 -2.91 3.25
C ALA A 121 1.42 -1.85 2.30
N ARG A 122 1.41 -2.13 0.99
CA ARG A 122 0.80 -1.23 -0.01
C ARG A 122 -0.72 -1.11 0.18
N LEU A 123 -1.40 -2.21 0.53
CA LEU A 123 -2.84 -2.19 0.78
C LEU A 123 -3.19 -1.38 2.03
N LEU A 124 -2.39 -1.46 3.10
CA LEU A 124 -2.55 -0.62 4.28
C LEU A 124 -2.40 0.87 3.96
N GLU A 125 -1.39 1.26 3.16
CA GLU A 125 -1.26 2.65 2.71
C GLU A 125 -2.47 3.10 1.88
N THR A 126 -2.93 2.25 0.95
CA THR A 126 -4.06 2.60 0.07
C THR A 126 -5.36 2.79 0.86
N SER A 127 -5.54 1.99 1.93
CA SER A 127 -6.78 1.96 2.72
C SER A 127 -6.79 2.99 3.84
N ALA A 128 -5.61 3.42 4.30
CA ALA A 128 -5.42 4.42 5.33
C ALA A 128 -4.33 5.43 4.90
N PRO A 129 -4.58 6.23 3.84
CA PRO A 129 -3.55 7.08 3.27
C PRO A 129 -3.06 8.12 4.27
N ASN A 130 -1.74 8.36 4.26
CA ASN A 130 -1.05 9.31 5.15
C ASN A 130 -1.09 8.94 6.65
N ARG A 131 -1.45 7.70 7.00
CA ARG A 131 -1.46 7.21 8.39
C ARG A 131 -0.31 6.21 8.60
N ALA A 132 0.28 6.21 9.78
CA ALA A 132 1.23 5.17 10.14
C ALA A 132 0.44 3.94 10.57
N CYS A 133 0.40 2.91 9.72
CA CYS A 133 -0.28 1.64 9.97
C CYS A 133 0.74 0.54 10.22
N THR A 134 0.79 0.02 11.43
CA THR A 134 1.81 -0.93 11.87
C THR A 134 1.14 -2.17 12.42
N HIS A 135 1.39 -3.31 11.78
CA HIS A 135 1.28 -4.57 12.49
C HIS A 135 2.35 -4.62 13.57
N THR A 136 1.92 -4.90 14.80
CA THR A 136 2.73 -4.77 16.01
C THR A 136 3.31 -6.11 16.43
N PHE A 137 2.55 -7.20 16.23
CA PHE A 137 2.99 -8.55 16.57
C PHE A 137 2.29 -9.61 15.71
N VAL A 138 2.93 -10.77 15.63
CA VAL A 138 2.35 -12.02 15.11
C VAL A 138 2.54 -13.09 16.17
N ASP A 139 1.44 -13.66 16.63
CA ASP A 139 1.44 -14.74 17.60
C ASP A 139 0.88 -16.02 16.97
N ARG A 140 1.43 -17.16 17.40
CA ARG A 140 0.90 -18.47 17.04
C ARG A 140 -0.22 -18.82 18.00
N VAL A 141 -1.42 -19.07 17.48
CA VAL A 141 -2.61 -19.45 18.26
C VAL A 141 -3.09 -20.85 17.87
N SER A 142 -4.04 -21.40 18.62
CA SER A 142 -4.63 -22.69 18.28
C SER A 142 -5.27 -22.62 16.89
N GLY A 143 -4.78 -23.45 15.97
CA GLY A 143 -5.30 -23.52 14.61
C GLY A 143 -4.74 -22.48 13.62
N GLY A 144 -3.81 -21.62 14.02
CA GLY A 144 -3.23 -20.64 13.09
C GLY A 144 -2.36 -19.56 13.72
N TYR A 145 -2.59 -18.33 13.29
CA TYR A 145 -1.85 -17.13 13.67
C TYR A 145 -2.82 -15.99 13.98
N GLU A 146 -2.43 -15.15 14.91
CA GLU A 146 -3.07 -13.87 15.21
C GLU A 146 -2.11 -12.75 14.82
N VAL A 147 -2.63 -11.72 14.15
CA VAL A 147 -1.88 -10.53 13.77
C VAL A 147 -2.61 -9.33 14.32
N ASP A 148 -1.89 -8.54 15.11
CA ASP A 148 -2.40 -7.31 15.70
C ASP A 148 -1.68 -6.11 15.13
N GLY A 149 -2.37 -4.97 15.11
CA GLY A 149 -1.82 -3.74 14.60
C GLY A 149 -2.61 -2.52 15.03
N HIS A 150 -2.10 -1.37 14.59
CA HIS A 150 -2.80 -0.11 14.74
C HIS A 150 -2.46 0.86 13.61
N CYS A 151 -3.37 1.78 13.34
CA CYS A 151 -3.15 2.94 12.47
C CYS A 151 -3.29 4.23 13.28
N THR A 152 -2.38 5.20 13.12
CA THR A 152 -2.41 6.47 13.87
C THR A 152 -3.45 7.46 13.35
N SER A 153 -3.85 8.43 14.19
CA SER A 153 -4.63 9.64 13.82
C SER A 153 -5.98 9.40 13.11
N PRO A 154 -7.07 9.07 13.83
CA PRO A 154 -7.12 8.62 15.22
C PRO A 154 -6.53 7.20 15.35
N THR A 155 -6.13 6.79 16.55
CA THR A 155 -5.62 5.43 16.74
C THR A 155 -6.73 4.41 16.57
N ILE A 156 -6.60 3.54 15.57
CA ILE A 156 -7.48 2.39 15.36
C ILE A 156 -6.64 1.16 15.61
N PHE A 157 -7.01 0.38 16.63
CA PHE A 157 -6.41 -0.94 16.87
C PHE A 157 -7.19 -1.98 16.09
N PHE A 158 -6.49 -2.99 15.61
CA PHE A 158 -7.09 -4.06 14.85
C PHE A 158 -6.35 -5.37 15.06
N SER A 159 -7.08 -6.46 14.98
CA SER A 159 -6.59 -7.80 15.17
C SER A 159 -7.33 -8.76 14.25
N GLY A 160 -6.66 -9.80 13.80
CA GLY A 160 -7.23 -10.82 12.95
C GLY A 160 -6.54 -12.16 13.13
N VAL A 161 -7.34 -13.22 13.10
CA VAL A 161 -6.86 -14.60 13.18
C VAL A 161 -7.02 -15.26 11.82
N GLY A 162 -6.05 -16.08 11.43
CA GLY A 162 -6.10 -16.86 10.19
C GLY A 162 -5.27 -18.12 10.27
N SER A 163 -5.50 -19.07 9.38
CA SER A 163 -4.71 -20.31 9.28
C SER A 163 -3.26 -20.06 8.82
N THR A 164 -3.01 -18.90 8.20
CA THR A 164 -1.69 -18.40 7.79
C THR A 164 -1.50 -16.96 8.29
N VAL A 165 -0.26 -16.49 8.35
CA VAL A 165 0.06 -15.11 8.70
C VAL A 165 -0.59 -14.13 7.72
N THR A 166 -0.60 -14.45 6.42
CA THR A 166 -1.29 -13.63 5.40
C THR A 166 -2.79 -13.57 5.67
N GLY A 167 -3.43 -14.70 5.99
CA GLY A 167 -4.86 -14.73 6.31
C GLY A 167 -5.20 -13.93 7.56
N ALA A 168 -4.37 -14.03 8.60
CA ALA A 168 -4.50 -13.27 9.83
C ALA A 168 -4.37 -11.76 9.57
N ALA A 169 -3.34 -11.34 8.83
CA ALA A 169 -3.13 -9.94 8.42
C ALA A 169 -4.31 -9.36 7.63
N VAL A 170 -4.82 -10.10 6.63
CA VAL A 170 -5.98 -9.67 5.84
C VAL A 170 -7.22 -9.53 6.71
N ASN A 171 -7.48 -10.51 7.59
CA ASN A 171 -8.61 -10.44 8.52
C ASN A 171 -8.47 -9.26 9.49
N ALA A 172 -7.26 -8.97 9.95
CA ALA A 172 -6.98 -7.85 10.84
C ALA A 172 -7.30 -6.51 10.16
N ARG A 173 -6.83 -6.34 8.91
CA ARG A 173 -7.15 -5.17 8.08
C ARG A 173 -8.67 -5.03 7.83
N LEU A 174 -9.35 -6.11 7.48
CA LEU A 174 -10.80 -6.11 7.22
C LEU A 174 -11.60 -5.76 8.48
N ALA A 175 -11.21 -6.29 9.65
CA ALA A 175 -11.85 -5.97 10.93
C ALA A 175 -11.73 -4.48 11.30
N ALA A 176 -10.67 -3.81 10.83
CA ALA A 176 -10.47 -2.37 10.99
C ALA A 176 -11.30 -1.50 10.03
N GLY A 177 -12.03 -2.12 9.08
CA GLY A 177 -12.68 -1.40 7.98
C GLY A 177 -11.70 -0.85 6.94
N LEU A 178 -10.51 -1.45 6.83
CA LEU A 178 -9.43 -1.01 5.94
C LEU A 178 -9.29 -1.89 4.68
N GLY A 179 -10.38 -2.46 4.15
CA GLY A 179 -10.31 -3.45 3.06
C GLY A 179 -11.32 -3.27 1.94
#